data_AF-A0A8S4PU50-F1
#
_entry.id   AF-A0A8S4PU50-F1
#
_cell.length_a   1.000
_cell.length_b   1.000
_cell.length_c   1.000
_cell.angle_alpha   90.00
_cell.angle_beta   90.00
_cell.angle_gamma   90.00
#
_symmetry.space_group_name_H-M   'P 1'
#
loop_
_entity.id
_entity.type
_entity.pdbx_description
1 polymer ?
#
loop_
_entity_poly.entity_id
_entity_poly.type
_entity_poly.pdbx_seq_one_letter_code
_entity_poly.pdbx_strand_id
1 'polypeptide(L)'
;MTDKAENSSVNQHVPQIRQIPLIWLRKMATIFLSWDLDKDGVVGYDDFMSRADKIIQIGCLPSKACDDLIELFRDTQRRTSDNPNLGFVAGTSLYEQLTGLWESRDDSAAMDRWCNLYSDVFKIFDTKSAGFLTFEQYMAYWDSFELDKRFARMQFDYMNTNQDGKLTNEEFNIAYRDYLMSTDEDTHNRFFGPLIIY
;
A
#
# COMPACT_ATOMS: atom_id res chain seq x y z
N MET A 1 -1.01 -28.29 47.17
CA MET A 1 -0.20 -27.07 47.32
C MET A 1 0.86 -27.12 46.23
N THR A 2 0.81 -26.33 45.15
CA THR A 2 0.99 -24.86 45.08
C THR A 2 2.29 -24.45 45.77
N ASP A 3 3.22 -23.67 45.24
CA ASP A 3 3.38 -22.95 43.96
C ASP A 3 4.92 -22.81 43.73
N LYS A 4 5.51 -22.50 42.56
CA LYS A 4 5.02 -21.99 41.26
C LYS A 4 6.07 -22.28 40.16
N ALA A 5 5.86 -21.75 38.95
CA ALA A 5 6.95 -21.34 38.06
C ALA A 5 6.79 -19.84 37.72
N GLU A 6 7.84 -19.05 37.90
CA GLU A 6 7.97 -17.67 37.41
C GLU A 6 9.39 -17.55 36.81
N ASN A 7 9.60 -17.51 35.49
CA ASN A 7 9.11 -16.64 34.41
C ASN A 7 10.02 -15.40 34.20
N SER A 8 10.04 -14.88 32.97
CA SER A 8 10.70 -13.64 32.52
C SER A 8 12.22 -13.67 32.30
N SER A 9 12.63 -14.05 31.08
CA SER A 9 13.52 -13.20 30.27
C SER A 9 13.31 -13.38 28.76
N VAL A 10 12.06 -13.47 28.32
CA VAL A 10 11.72 -13.28 26.90
C VAL A 10 11.73 -11.78 26.65
N ASN A 11 12.92 -11.23 26.36
CA ASN A 11 13.05 -9.87 25.81
C ASN A 11 12.56 -9.92 24.35
N GLN A 12 11.24 -9.89 24.17
CA GLN A 12 10.63 -9.67 22.87
C GLN A 12 11.09 -8.31 22.35
N HIS A 13 11.71 -8.34 21.17
CA HIS A 13 12.44 -7.22 20.59
C HIS A 13 11.48 -6.22 19.92
N VAL A 14 10.56 -5.64 20.70
CA VAL A 14 9.65 -4.60 20.23
C VAL A 14 10.50 -3.38 19.85
N PRO A 15 10.57 -2.96 18.57
CA PRO A 15 11.26 -1.76 18.19
C PRO A 15 10.53 -0.58 18.81
N GLN A 16 11.23 0.21 19.62
CA GLN A 16 10.64 1.46 20.07
C GLN A 16 10.47 2.37 18.86
N ILE A 17 9.24 2.74 18.51
CA ILE A 17 8.90 3.63 17.38
C ILE A 17 9.75 4.91 17.36
N ARG A 18 10.27 5.33 18.52
CA ARG A 18 11.26 6.41 18.70
C ARG A 18 12.54 6.28 17.86
N GLN A 19 12.87 5.10 17.33
CA GLN A 19 14.03 4.87 16.45
C GLN A 19 13.67 4.89 14.96
N ILE A 20 12.39 4.93 14.61
CA ILE A 20 11.91 4.96 13.22
C ILE A 20 12.02 6.41 12.68
N PRO A 21 12.63 6.65 11.50
CA PRO A 21 12.71 7.98 10.92
C PRO A 21 11.33 8.61 10.68
N LEU A 22 11.17 9.89 11.07
CA LEU A 22 9.89 10.60 10.99
C LEU A 22 9.33 10.67 9.56
N ILE A 23 10.21 10.81 8.56
CA ILE A 23 9.84 10.82 7.14
C ILE A 23 9.21 9.49 6.71
N TRP A 24 9.72 8.37 7.22
CA TRP A 24 9.19 7.03 6.96
C TRP A 24 7.84 6.82 7.65
N LEU A 25 7.71 7.23 8.92
CA LEU A 25 6.44 7.19 9.65
C LEU A 25 5.34 7.99 8.92
N ARG A 26 5.67 9.19 8.42
CA ARG A 26 4.74 10.01 7.62
C ARG A 26 4.35 9.32 6.32
N LYS A 27 5.29 8.69 5.60
CA LYS A 27 5.00 7.93 4.38
C LYS A 27 4.03 6.78 4.60
N MET A 28 4.29 5.95 5.60
CA MET A 28 3.45 4.78 5.88
C MET A 28 2.08 5.17 6.46
N ALA A 29 2.01 6.21 7.31
CA ALA A 29 0.73 6.74 7.76
C ALA A 29 -0.07 7.39 6.62
N THR A 30 0.59 7.98 5.61
CA THR A 30 -0.07 8.47 4.39
C THR A 30 -0.64 7.31 3.55
N ILE A 31 0.03 6.16 3.50
CA ILE A 31 -0.54 4.93 2.91
C ILE A 31 -1.74 4.44 3.72
N PHE A 32 -1.60 4.28 5.04
CA PHE A 32 -2.68 3.75 5.88
C PHE A 32 -3.96 4.58 5.76
N LEU A 33 -3.84 5.91 5.88
CA LEU A 33 -4.97 6.84 5.75
C LEU A 33 -5.48 6.97 4.31
N SER A 34 -4.71 6.54 3.29
CA SER A 34 -5.23 6.44 1.93
C SER A 34 -6.02 5.16 1.70
N TRP A 35 -6.02 4.20 2.66
CA TRP A 35 -6.89 3.02 2.67
C TRP A 35 -8.05 3.12 3.66
N ASP A 36 -7.83 3.64 4.87
CA ASP A 36 -8.81 3.92 5.94
C ASP A 36 -9.83 4.99 5.48
N LEU A 37 -10.94 4.54 4.90
CA LEU A 37 -11.95 5.38 4.25
C LEU A 37 -13.02 5.86 5.23
N ASP A 38 -13.45 5.01 6.14
CA ASP A 38 -14.46 5.37 7.15
C ASP A 38 -13.85 6.11 8.36
N LYS A 39 -12.52 6.00 8.54
CA LYS A 39 -11.70 6.70 9.54
C LYS A 39 -11.91 6.17 10.95
N ASP A 40 -12.21 4.88 11.10
CA ASP A 40 -12.25 4.21 12.39
C ASP A 40 -10.84 3.93 12.98
N GLY A 41 -9.79 4.03 12.14
CA GLY A 41 -8.39 3.82 12.52
C GLY A 41 -7.87 2.39 12.30
N VAL A 42 -8.65 1.53 11.64
CA VAL A 42 -8.39 0.11 11.37
C VAL A 42 -8.83 -0.24 9.96
N VAL A 43 -7.89 -0.42 9.02
CA VAL A 43 -8.30 -0.76 7.65
C VAL A 43 -8.88 -2.17 7.58
N GLY A 44 -10.18 -2.27 7.28
CA GLY A 44 -10.97 -3.48 7.30
C GLY A 44 -11.59 -3.84 5.95
N TYR A 45 -12.44 -4.86 5.96
CA TYR A 45 -13.14 -5.34 4.76
C TYR A 45 -14.03 -4.25 4.13
N ASP A 46 -14.66 -3.42 4.96
CA ASP A 46 -15.58 -2.39 4.50
C ASP A 46 -14.84 -1.24 3.79
N ASP A 47 -13.58 -0.95 4.13
CA ASP A 47 -12.71 -0.04 3.36
C ASP A 47 -12.37 -0.61 1.98
N PHE A 48 -11.98 -1.88 1.92
CA PHE A 48 -11.69 -2.59 0.67
C PHE A 48 -12.90 -2.59 -0.26
N MET A 49 -14.11 -2.84 0.26
CA MET A 49 -15.33 -2.80 -0.54
C MET A 49 -15.74 -1.37 -0.92
N SER A 50 -15.63 -0.41 0.00
CA SER A 50 -15.84 1.01 -0.29
C SER A 50 -14.87 1.52 -1.37
N ARG A 51 -13.64 0.99 -1.42
CA ARG A 51 -12.67 1.27 -2.49
C ARG A 51 -13.13 0.71 -3.83
N ALA A 52 -13.57 -0.55 -3.86
CA ALA A 52 -14.10 -1.17 -5.08
C ALA A 52 -15.30 -0.39 -5.62
N ASP A 53 -16.25 -0.04 -4.76
CA ASP A 53 -17.43 0.76 -5.14
C ASP A 53 -17.04 2.12 -5.71
N LYS A 54 -16.07 2.83 -5.11
CA LYS A 54 -15.54 4.08 -5.67
C LYS A 54 -14.90 3.88 -7.06
N ILE A 55 -14.08 2.85 -7.24
CA ILE A 55 -13.46 2.52 -8.55
C ILE A 55 -14.53 2.26 -9.61
N ILE A 56 -15.56 1.49 -9.25
CA ILE A 56 -16.66 1.13 -10.13
C ILE A 56 -17.49 2.37 -10.49
N GLN A 57 -17.75 3.26 -9.53
CA GLN A 57 -18.49 4.52 -9.73
C GLN A 57 -17.74 5.52 -10.62
N ILE A 58 -16.40 5.54 -10.60
CA ILE A 58 -15.58 6.33 -11.54
C ILE A 58 -15.79 5.84 -13.00
N GLY A 59 -16.17 4.58 -13.20
CA GLY A 59 -16.50 4.04 -14.52
C GLY A 59 -15.30 3.86 -15.46
N CYS A 60 -14.08 3.88 -14.93
CA CYS A 60 -12.84 3.73 -15.70
C CYS A 60 -12.49 2.29 -16.07
N LEU A 61 -13.14 1.30 -15.44
CA LEU A 61 -12.92 -0.13 -15.68
C LEU A 61 -14.09 -0.78 -16.43
N PRO A 62 -13.84 -1.74 -17.35
CA PRO A 62 -14.88 -2.59 -17.91
C PRO A 62 -15.42 -3.57 -16.86
N SER A 63 -16.69 -4.00 -16.99
CA SER A 63 -17.38 -4.86 -16.01
C SER A 63 -16.54 -6.04 -15.50
N LYS A 64 -15.83 -6.75 -16.39
CA LYS A 64 -15.01 -7.91 -16.01
C LYS A 64 -13.88 -7.54 -15.05
N ALA A 65 -13.24 -6.38 -15.26
CA ALA A 65 -12.17 -5.86 -14.40
C ALA A 65 -12.72 -5.35 -13.06
N CYS A 66 -13.98 -4.86 -13.02
CA CYS A 66 -14.69 -4.58 -11.78
C CYS A 66 -14.90 -5.87 -10.95
N ASP A 67 -15.30 -6.97 -11.61
CA ASP A 67 -15.45 -8.27 -10.93
C ASP A 67 -14.09 -8.78 -10.38
N ASP A 68 -13.02 -8.66 -11.17
CA ASP A 68 -11.66 -9.07 -10.75
C ASP A 68 -11.13 -8.23 -9.58
N LEU A 69 -11.48 -6.93 -9.53
CA LEU A 69 -11.13 -6.04 -8.43
C LEU A 69 -11.82 -6.42 -7.12
N ILE A 70 -13.13 -6.70 -7.16
CA ILE A 70 -13.89 -7.13 -5.99
C ILE A 70 -13.30 -8.44 -5.45
N GLU A 71 -12.96 -9.38 -6.34
CA GLU A 71 -12.39 -10.67 -5.91
C GLU A 71 -10.95 -10.53 -5.40
N LEU A 72 -10.10 -9.69 -6.02
CA LEU A 72 -8.76 -9.37 -5.51
C LEU A 72 -8.81 -8.86 -4.07
N PHE A 73 -9.72 -7.92 -3.79
CA PHE A 73 -9.85 -7.33 -2.46
C PHE A 73 -10.42 -8.32 -1.43
N ARG A 74 -11.41 -9.15 -1.80
CA ARG A 74 -11.90 -10.25 -0.95
C ARG A 74 -10.83 -11.26 -0.61
N ASP A 75 -10.06 -11.68 -1.61
CA ASP A 75 -8.97 -12.63 -1.43
C ASP A 75 -7.82 -12.03 -0.59
N THR A 76 -7.52 -10.74 -0.76
CA THR A 76 -6.53 -10.02 0.04
C THR A 76 -6.96 -9.95 1.51
N GLN A 77 -8.23 -9.57 1.78
CA GLN A 77 -8.81 -9.62 3.14
C GLN A 77 -8.65 -11.02 3.75
N ARG A 78 -9.06 -12.06 3.02
CA ARG A 78 -8.99 -13.46 3.49
C ARG A 78 -7.55 -13.87 3.81
N ARG A 79 -6.63 -13.70 2.86
CA ARG A 79 -5.20 -14.04 3.02
C ARG A 79 -4.58 -13.36 4.23
N THR A 80 -4.86 -12.08 4.43
CA THR A 80 -4.24 -11.28 5.50
C THR A 80 -4.87 -11.52 6.86
N SER A 81 -6.15 -11.90 6.90
CA SER A 81 -6.84 -12.40 8.12
C SER A 81 -6.31 -13.77 8.56
N ASP A 82 -6.09 -14.69 7.60
CA ASP A 82 -5.56 -16.04 7.87
C ASP A 82 -4.06 -16.03 8.21
N ASN A 83 -3.29 -15.09 7.64
CA ASN A 83 -1.87 -14.93 7.91
C ASN A 83 -1.43 -13.46 7.78
N PRO A 84 -1.24 -12.74 8.90
CA PRO A 84 -0.86 -11.32 8.90
C PRO A 84 0.55 -11.06 8.35
N ASN A 85 1.36 -12.08 8.09
CA ASN A 85 2.68 -11.89 7.46
C ASN A 85 2.61 -11.71 5.93
N LEU A 86 1.42 -11.73 5.32
CA LEU A 86 1.21 -11.67 3.86
C LEU A 86 1.14 -10.26 3.25
N GLY A 87 1.43 -9.21 4.02
CA GLY A 87 1.46 -7.83 3.53
C GLY A 87 0.54 -6.94 4.34
N PHE A 88 -0.21 -6.06 3.67
CA PHE A 88 -1.13 -5.11 4.30
C PHE A 88 -2.20 -5.84 5.13
N VAL A 89 -2.09 -5.75 6.46
CA VAL A 89 -2.90 -6.57 7.36
C VAL A 89 -4.25 -5.90 7.61
N ALA A 90 -5.31 -6.48 7.04
CA ALA A 90 -6.66 -6.05 7.34
C ALA A 90 -7.03 -6.31 8.81
N GLY A 91 -7.79 -5.41 9.43
CA GLY A 91 -8.17 -5.50 10.84
C GLY A 91 -7.06 -5.09 11.82
N THR A 92 -6.00 -4.40 11.37
CA THR A 92 -4.94 -3.87 12.24
C THR A 92 -4.94 -2.35 12.29
N SER A 93 -4.53 -1.82 13.43
CA SER A 93 -4.33 -0.39 13.62
C SER A 93 -3.09 0.13 12.89
N LEU A 94 -3.04 1.45 12.65
CA LEU A 94 -1.86 2.13 12.12
C LEU A 94 -0.57 1.77 12.90
N TYR A 95 -0.65 1.67 14.24
CA TYR A 95 0.50 1.32 15.07
C TYR A 95 1.08 -0.05 14.69
N GLU A 96 0.21 -1.06 14.59
CA GLU A 96 0.60 -2.45 14.33
C GLU A 96 1.19 -2.61 12.93
N GLN A 97 0.57 -1.98 11.92
CA GLN A 97 1.13 -1.94 10.56
C GLN A 97 2.51 -1.29 10.53
N LEU A 98 2.68 -0.12 11.16
CA LEU A 98 3.96 0.59 11.21
C LEU A 98 5.06 -0.26 11.84
N THR A 99 4.76 -0.96 12.95
CA THR A 99 5.73 -1.85 13.59
C THR A 99 6.07 -3.06 12.71
N GLY A 100 5.08 -3.74 12.14
CA GLY A 100 5.31 -4.93 11.30
C GLY A 100 6.06 -4.60 10.01
N LEU A 101 5.74 -3.48 9.36
CA LEU A 101 6.49 -2.95 8.21
C LEU A 101 7.95 -2.65 8.58
N TRP A 102 8.18 -1.97 9.72
CA TRP A 102 9.52 -1.59 10.13
C TRP A 102 10.38 -2.80 10.52
N GLU A 103 9.81 -3.80 11.20
CA GLU A 103 10.49 -5.05 11.56
C GLU A 103 10.84 -5.89 10.34
N SER A 104 9.96 -5.94 9.34
CA SER A 104 10.14 -6.77 8.14
C SER A 104 10.85 -6.10 6.97
N ARG A 105 11.20 -4.81 7.06
CA ARG A 105 11.83 -4.02 5.96
C ARG A 105 13.05 -4.69 5.31
N ASP A 106 13.87 -5.40 6.09
CA ASP A 106 15.10 -6.04 5.62
C ASP A 106 14.85 -7.46 5.04
N ASP A 107 13.63 -8.00 5.17
CA ASP A 107 13.17 -9.23 4.48
C ASP A 107 12.59 -8.88 3.11
N SER A 108 13.36 -9.16 2.04
CA SER A 108 12.88 -8.94 0.66
C SER A 108 11.60 -9.71 0.37
N ALA A 109 11.42 -10.92 0.91
CA ALA A 109 10.22 -11.69 0.65
C ALA A 109 9.00 -11.08 1.35
N ALA A 110 9.18 -10.39 2.49
CA ALA A 110 8.13 -9.58 3.09
C ALA A 110 7.79 -8.39 2.19
N MET A 111 8.79 -7.63 1.76
CA MET A 111 8.58 -6.47 0.88
C MET A 111 7.86 -6.85 -0.43
N ASP A 112 8.22 -7.97 -1.05
CA ASP A 112 7.53 -8.48 -2.25
C ASP A 112 6.03 -8.74 -1.97
N ARG A 113 5.68 -9.25 -0.77
CA ARG A 113 4.29 -9.45 -0.34
C ARG A 113 3.52 -8.14 -0.15
N TRP A 114 4.17 -7.09 0.36
CA TRP A 114 3.59 -5.73 0.44
C TRP A 114 3.39 -5.09 -0.95
N CYS A 115 4.29 -5.35 -1.90
CA CYS A 115 4.16 -4.88 -3.29
C CYS A 115 3.07 -5.61 -4.08
N ASN A 116 2.80 -6.88 -3.78
CA ASN A 116 1.86 -7.72 -4.55
C ASN A 116 0.46 -7.11 -4.68
N LEU A 117 -0.14 -6.60 -3.61
CA LEU A 117 -1.49 -5.98 -3.67
C LEU A 117 -1.53 -4.84 -4.70
N TYR A 118 -0.55 -3.93 -4.66
CA TYR A 118 -0.48 -2.81 -5.58
C TYR A 118 -0.15 -3.25 -7.01
N SER A 119 0.69 -4.26 -7.17
CA SER A 119 0.99 -4.88 -8.47
C SER A 119 -0.24 -5.58 -9.07
N ASP A 120 -1.09 -6.21 -8.26
CA ASP A 120 -2.33 -6.85 -8.70
C ASP A 120 -3.41 -5.82 -9.05
N VAL A 121 -3.55 -4.73 -8.27
CA VAL A 121 -4.40 -3.59 -8.65
C VAL A 121 -3.91 -2.95 -9.94
N PHE A 122 -2.61 -2.76 -10.13
CA PHE A 122 -2.04 -2.24 -11.38
C PHE A 122 -2.47 -3.07 -12.60
N LYS A 123 -2.44 -4.42 -12.50
CA LYS A 123 -2.83 -5.32 -13.60
C LYS A 123 -4.32 -5.19 -13.96
N ILE A 124 -5.18 -4.85 -13.01
CA ILE A 124 -6.61 -4.59 -13.25
C ILE A 124 -6.80 -3.30 -14.06
N PHE A 125 -6.02 -2.25 -13.78
CA PHE A 125 -6.04 -1.00 -14.56
C PHE A 125 -5.37 -1.16 -15.94
N ASP A 126 -4.48 -2.15 -16.12
CA ASP A 126 -4.03 -2.62 -17.44
C ASP A 126 -5.09 -3.53 -18.09
N THR A 127 -6.26 -2.95 -18.36
CA THR A 127 -7.44 -3.64 -18.92
C THR A 127 -7.21 -4.23 -20.32
N LYS A 128 -6.07 -3.92 -20.97
CA LYS A 128 -5.67 -4.46 -22.27
C LYS A 128 -4.56 -5.50 -22.16
N SER A 129 -4.05 -5.76 -20.96
CA SER A 129 -2.91 -6.63 -20.68
C SER A 129 -1.69 -6.29 -21.56
N ALA A 130 -1.43 -4.99 -21.72
CA ALA A 130 -0.35 -4.46 -22.54
C ALA A 130 1.02 -4.53 -21.82
N GLY A 131 1.04 -4.81 -20.52
CA GLY A 131 2.22 -4.80 -19.64
C GLY A 131 2.52 -3.43 -19.02
N PHE A 132 1.68 -2.42 -19.30
CA PHE A 132 1.91 -1.04 -18.90
C PHE A 132 0.61 -0.23 -18.75
N LEU A 133 0.66 0.82 -17.96
CA LEU A 133 -0.37 1.86 -17.90
C LEU A 133 0.03 3.06 -18.75
N THR A 134 -0.90 3.57 -19.54
CA THR A 134 -0.81 4.95 -20.07
C THR A 134 -1.03 5.96 -18.95
N PHE A 135 -0.67 7.23 -19.17
CA PHE A 135 -0.93 8.29 -18.19
C PHE A 135 -2.43 8.46 -17.87
N GLU A 136 -3.33 8.18 -18.81
CA GLU A 136 -4.78 8.19 -18.60
C GLU A 136 -5.22 7.08 -17.63
N GLN A 137 -4.76 5.83 -17.84
CA GLN A 137 -5.05 4.72 -16.92
C GLN A 137 -4.43 4.95 -15.53
N TYR A 138 -3.21 5.51 -15.47
CA TYR A 138 -2.58 5.88 -14.20
C TYR A 138 -3.34 7.01 -13.47
N MET A 139 -3.90 7.97 -14.21
CA MET A 139 -4.73 9.03 -13.61
C MET A 139 -6.04 8.47 -13.04
N ALA A 140 -6.65 7.50 -13.72
CA ALA A 140 -7.83 6.78 -13.20
C ALA A 140 -7.49 5.96 -11.95
N TYR A 141 -6.32 5.30 -11.93
CA TYR A 141 -5.77 4.65 -10.74
C TYR A 141 -5.60 5.68 -9.60
N TRP A 142 -4.99 6.84 -9.84
CA TRP A 142 -4.85 7.90 -8.83
C TRP A 142 -6.18 8.46 -8.30
N ASP A 143 -7.18 8.61 -9.17
CA ASP A 143 -8.53 9.04 -8.79
C ASP A 143 -9.17 8.06 -7.79
N SER A 144 -8.97 6.75 -8.00
CA SER A 144 -9.48 5.73 -7.08
C SER A 144 -8.87 5.72 -5.69
N PHE A 145 -7.63 6.21 -5.57
CA PHE A 145 -6.97 6.42 -4.28
C PHE A 145 -7.27 7.80 -3.68
N GLU A 146 -8.17 8.58 -4.30
CA GLU A 146 -8.54 9.96 -3.92
C GLU A 146 -7.33 10.90 -3.79
N LEU A 147 -6.27 10.61 -4.56
CA LEU A 147 -5.01 11.34 -4.53
C LEU A 147 -5.13 12.68 -5.28
N ASP A 148 -4.38 13.68 -4.81
CA ASP A 148 -4.38 15.01 -5.40
C ASP A 148 -3.78 15.00 -6.82
N LYS A 149 -4.66 14.92 -7.82
CA LYS A 149 -4.35 14.84 -9.26
C LYS A 149 -3.31 15.85 -9.76
N ARG A 150 -3.09 16.97 -9.07
CA ARG A 150 -2.05 17.97 -9.41
C ARG A 150 -0.64 17.39 -9.40
N PHE A 151 -0.40 16.33 -8.62
CA PHE A 151 0.90 15.65 -8.53
C PHE A 151 1.04 14.47 -9.51
N ALA A 152 -0.02 14.08 -10.23
CA ALA A 152 -0.08 12.81 -10.99
C ALA A 152 0.94 12.75 -12.12
N ARG A 153 1.05 13.85 -12.88
CA ARG A 153 1.99 13.96 -14.01
C ARG A 153 3.43 13.82 -13.54
N MET A 154 3.76 14.50 -12.44
CA MET A 154 5.10 14.48 -11.82
C MET A 154 5.47 13.09 -11.32
N GLN A 155 4.59 12.37 -10.62
CA GLN A 155 4.90 10.99 -10.22
C GLN A 155 4.97 10.02 -11.40
N PHE A 156 4.11 10.15 -12.41
CA PHE A 156 4.23 9.33 -13.61
C PHE A 156 5.58 9.56 -14.30
N ASP A 157 5.98 10.82 -14.52
CA ASP A 157 7.26 11.14 -15.17
C ASP A 157 8.48 10.73 -14.35
N TYR A 158 8.37 10.73 -13.02
CA TYR A 158 9.41 10.20 -12.13
C TYR A 158 9.59 8.69 -12.29
N MET A 159 8.50 7.92 -12.37
CA MET A 159 8.55 6.46 -12.49
C MET A 159 8.82 5.96 -13.92
N ASN A 160 8.42 6.73 -14.95
CA ASN A 160 8.66 6.47 -16.37
C ASN A 160 10.14 6.74 -16.71
N THR A 161 11.04 5.92 -16.15
CA THR A 161 12.50 6.10 -16.18
C THR A 161 13.08 6.11 -17.59
N ASN A 162 12.47 5.34 -18.50
CA ASN A 162 12.88 5.25 -19.89
C ASN A 162 12.29 6.37 -20.78
N GLN A 163 11.36 7.17 -20.25
CA GLN A 163 10.65 8.27 -20.89
C GLN A 163 9.82 7.89 -22.15
N ASP A 164 9.41 6.62 -22.29
CA ASP A 164 8.62 6.14 -23.44
C ASP A 164 7.13 6.52 -23.38
N GLY A 165 6.69 7.04 -22.23
CA GLY A 165 5.32 7.53 -21.99
C GLY A 165 4.37 6.47 -21.44
N LYS A 166 4.90 5.32 -21.05
CA LYS A 166 4.18 4.21 -20.44
C LYS A 166 4.82 3.90 -19.09
N LEU A 167 4.00 3.52 -18.12
CA LEU A 167 4.48 3.06 -16.83
C LEU A 167 4.39 1.54 -16.81
N THR A 168 5.51 0.84 -16.76
CA THR A 168 5.51 -0.64 -16.62
C THR A 168 5.24 -1.07 -15.18
N ASN A 169 4.83 -2.33 -15.00
CA ASN A 169 4.67 -2.91 -13.66
C ASN A 169 6.01 -2.99 -12.90
N GLU A 170 7.13 -3.16 -13.62
CA GLU A 170 8.47 -3.16 -13.04
C GLU A 170 8.86 -1.78 -12.50
N GLU A 171 8.72 -0.72 -13.31
CA GLU A 171 8.97 0.66 -12.89
C GLU A 171 8.10 1.09 -11.71
N PHE A 172 6.80 0.72 -11.74
CA PHE A 172 5.89 0.97 -10.64
C PHE A 172 6.36 0.28 -9.35
N ASN A 173 6.76 -0.99 -9.41
CA ASN A 173 7.23 -1.73 -8.24
C ASN A 173 8.59 -1.23 -7.71
N ILE A 174 9.50 -0.81 -8.59
CA ILE A 174 10.77 -0.19 -8.19
C ILE A 174 10.52 1.09 -7.40
N ALA A 175 9.68 2.00 -7.94
CA ALA A 175 9.36 3.25 -7.27
C ALA A 175 8.52 3.07 -6.00
N TYR A 176 7.61 2.10 -5.97
CA TYR A 176 6.85 1.77 -4.76
C TYR A 176 7.75 1.17 -3.67
N ARG A 177 8.70 0.31 -4.04
CA ARG A 177 9.72 -0.23 -3.11
C ARG A 177 10.65 0.86 -2.58
N ASP A 178 11.08 1.80 -3.42
CA ASP A 178 11.85 2.97 -2.94
C ASP A 178 11.04 3.82 -1.97
N TYR A 179 9.76 4.09 -2.26
CA TYR A 179 8.87 4.77 -1.33
C TYR A 179 8.77 4.02 0.01
N LEU A 180 8.60 2.70 0.01
CA LEU A 180 8.55 1.89 1.23
C LEU A 180 9.87 1.87 2.02
N MET A 181 11.02 1.93 1.36
CA MET A 181 12.32 1.66 1.98
C MET A 181 13.18 2.91 2.26
N SER A 182 13.10 3.95 1.43
CA SER A 182 13.93 5.14 1.57
C SER A 182 13.64 5.88 2.89
N THR A 183 14.68 6.46 3.48
CA THR A 183 14.59 7.34 4.66
C THR A 183 15.05 8.77 4.36
N ASP A 184 15.21 9.10 3.08
CA ASP A 184 15.69 10.42 2.62
C ASP A 184 14.52 11.38 2.45
N GLU A 185 14.74 12.69 2.51
CA GLU A 185 13.68 13.72 2.39
C GLU A 185 13.36 14.15 0.95
N ASP A 186 13.61 13.29 -0.05
CA ASP A 186 13.42 13.62 -1.47
C ASP A 186 11.93 13.65 -1.90
N THR A 187 11.69 14.24 -3.07
CA THR A 187 10.43 14.27 -3.82
C THR A 187 9.78 12.91 -4.05
N HIS A 188 10.56 11.82 -4.05
CA HIS A 188 10.07 10.43 -4.19
C HIS A 188 9.05 10.06 -3.12
N ASN A 189 9.11 10.71 -1.95
CA ASN A 189 8.18 10.55 -0.84
C ASN A 189 6.75 11.05 -1.13
N ARG A 190 6.36 11.25 -2.40
CA ARG A 190 5.04 11.72 -2.83
C ARG A 190 4.32 10.76 -3.76
N PHE A 191 4.68 9.48 -3.73
CA PHE A 191 3.99 8.42 -4.49
C PHE A 191 2.46 8.42 -4.26
N PHE A 192 2.04 8.69 -3.01
CA PHE A 192 0.64 8.86 -2.60
C PHE A 192 0.28 10.34 -2.35
N GLY A 193 0.85 11.26 -3.13
CA GLY A 193 0.61 12.70 -2.98
C GLY A 193 1.34 13.34 -1.79
N PRO A 194 0.88 14.49 -1.29
CA PRO A 194 1.48 15.18 -0.15
C PRO A 194 1.44 14.33 1.12
N LEU A 195 2.58 14.22 1.81
CA LEU A 195 2.64 13.57 3.11
C LEU A 195 1.78 14.28 4.15
N ILE A 196 1.13 13.50 5.02
CA ILE A 196 0.41 14.04 6.17
C ILE A 196 1.36 14.80 7.10
N ILE A 197 0.85 15.92 7.64
CA ILE A 197 1.56 16.76 8.59
C ILE A 197 0.83 16.64 9.93
N TYR A 198 1.60 16.30 10.97
CA TYR A 198 1.23 16.41 12.38
C TYR A 198 1.75 17.73 12.94
#